data_AF-A0AA40I605-F1
#
_entry.id   AF-A0AA40I605-F1
#
_cell.length_a   1.000
_cell.length_b   1.000
_cell.length_c   1.000
_cell.angle_alpha   90.00
_cell.angle_beta   90.00
_cell.angle_gamma   90.00
#
_symmetry.space_group_name_H-M   'P 1'
#
loop_
_entity.id
_entity.type
_entity.pdbx_description
1 polymer ?
#
loop_
_entity_poly.entity_id
_entity_poly.type
_entity_poly.pdbx_seq_one_letter_code
_entity_poly.pdbx_strand_id
1 'polypeptide(L)'
;MFMIISGPFCSVMREVSAFKLTRDAIVLNAANCTVWHLQRVLLKSLQKDLHEEMNYITAIIEEQPKRYQVWHHRQHRQWVTQEFKLWDNELQNVDQLLKKDVRNNSVWNQRYFVISNTTGYNDRALLEREEDILNKALELCEILAKEKDTRRKEYWRYIGRSLQSKHSTESDPPTNVQQ
;
A
#
# COMPACT_ATOMS: atom_id res chain seq x y z
N MET A 1 35.07 37.78 -24.28
CA MET A 1 34.67 36.54 -24.96
C MET A 1 33.73 35.78 -24.03
N PHE A 2 32.44 36.09 -24.06
CA PHE A 2 31.43 35.32 -23.32
C PHE A 2 31.19 34.03 -24.11
N MET A 3 31.70 32.90 -23.62
CA MET A 3 31.29 31.60 -24.14
C MET A 3 29.80 31.44 -23.81
N ILE A 4 28.98 31.57 -24.85
CA ILE A 4 27.57 31.22 -24.83
C ILE A 4 27.52 29.72 -24.53
N ILE A 5 27.22 29.35 -23.28
CA ILE A 5 26.91 27.97 -22.88
C ILE A 5 25.50 27.65 -23.40
N SER A 6 25.32 27.58 -24.72
CA SER A 6 24.10 27.10 -25.38
C SER A 6 24.27 25.64 -25.82
N GLY A 7 25.01 24.85 -25.04
CA GLY A 7 25.17 23.42 -25.24
C GLY A 7 24.30 22.58 -24.29
N PRO A 8 24.24 21.25 -24.48
CA PRO A 8 23.52 20.31 -23.62
C PRO A 8 23.83 20.47 -22.13
N PHE A 9 25.02 20.95 -21.78
CA PHE A 9 25.41 21.31 -20.42
C PHE A 9 24.48 22.35 -19.74
N CYS A 10 24.04 23.38 -20.47
CA CYS A 10 23.08 24.36 -19.95
C CYS A 10 21.65 23.81 -19.86
N SER A 11 21.30 22.82 -20.68
CA SER A 11 20.02 22.09 -20.54
C SER A 11 20.03 21.23 -19.27
N VAL A 12 21.10 20.46 -19.07
CA VAL A 12 21.27 19.58 -17.90
C VAL A 12 21.34 20.39 -16.60
N MET A 13 22.07 21.50 -16.56
CA MET A 13 22.09 22.39 -15.38
C MET A 13 20.71 22.95 -15.04
N ARG A 14 19.88 23.25 -16.06
CA ARG A 14 18.49 23.69 -15.86
C ARG A 14 17.61 22.58 -15.29
N GLU A 15 17.74 21.35 -15.78
CA GLU A 15 17.01 20.19 -15.26
C GLU A 15 17.38 19.86 -13.81
N VAL A 16 18.67 19.92 -13.45
CA VAL A 16 19.12 19.72 -12.06
C VAL A 16 18.58 20.79 -11.13
N SER A 17 18.51 22.05 -11.57
CA SER A 17 17.89 23.13 -10.79
C SER A 17 16.38 22.92 -10.65
N ALA A 18 15.70 22.51 -11.72
CA ALA A 18 14.27 22.21 -11.71
C ALA A 18 13.92 21.08 -10.72
N PHE A 19 14.77 20.04 -10.65
CA PHE A 19 14.58 18.91 -9.74
C PHE A 19 14.66 19.30 -8.25
N LYS A 20 15.50 20.28 -7.91
CA LYS A 20 15.54 20.82 -6.54
C LYS A 20 14.28 21.63 -6.24
N LEU A 21 13.87 22.48 -7.18
CA LEU A 21 12.68 23.30 -7.05
C LEU A 21 11.41 22.46 -6.88
N THR A 22 11.30 21.32 -7.56
CA THR A 22 10.16 20.41 -7.40
C THR A 22 10.12 19.79 -6.00
N ARG A 23 11.27 19.50 -5.37
CA ARG A 23 11.31 19.04 -3.96
C ARG A 23 10.80 20.13 -3.01
N ASP A 24 11.26 21.36 -3.18
CA ASP A 24 10.78 22.49 -2.37
C ASP A 24 9.26 22.71 -2.54
N ALA A 25 8.78 22.63 -3.78
CA ALA A 25 7.35 22.74 -4.09
C ALA A 25 6.51 21.59 -3.48
N ILE A 26 7.06 20.37 -3.41
CA ILE A 26 6.43 19.23 -2.71
C ILE A 26 6.33 19.50 -1.22
N VAL A 27 7.38 20.03 -0.59
CA VAL A 27 7.38 20.37 0.85
C VAL A 27 6.33 21.44 1.13
N LEU A 28 6.19 22.44 0.26
CA LEU A 28 5.19 23.51 0.39
C LEU A 28 3.76 23.02 0.14
N ASN A 29 3.55 22.17 -0.88
CA ASN A 29 2.23 21.64 -1.22
C ASN A 29 2.31 20.25 -1.88
N ALA A 30 2.39 19.23 -1.03
CA ALA A 30 2.41 17.83 -1.45
C ALA A 30 1.12 17.34 -2.14
N ALA A 31 0.01 18.11 -2.11
CA ALA A 31 -1.21 17.78 -2.85
C ALA A 31 -1.10 18.13 -4.35
N ASN A 32 -0.07 18.85 -4.77
CA ASN A 32 0.09 19.24 -6.17
C ASN A 32 0.56 18.04 -7.01
N CYS A 33 -0.38 17.36 -7.68
CA CYS A 33 -0.10 16.20 -8.52
C CYS A 33 0.78 16.51 -9.74
N THR A 34 0.77 17.76 -10.24
CA THR A 34 1.63 18.20 -11.34
C THR A 34 3.09 18.23 -10.93
N VAL A 35 3.40 18.72 -9.73
CA VAL A 35 4.79 18.74 -9.23
C VAL A 35 5.33 17.32 -9.08
N TRP A 36 4.50 16.37 -8.61
CA TRP A 36 4.87 14.95 -8.58
C TRP A 36 5.11 14.35 -9.95
N HIS A 37 4.32 14.74 -10.96
CA HIS A 37 4.55 14.30 -12.33
C HIS A 37 5.88 14.82 -12.87
N LEU A 38 6.16 16.12 -12.68
CA LEU A 38 7.43 16.73 -13.06
C LEU A 38 8.62 16.07 -12.38
N GLN A 39 8.50 15.77 -11.07
CA GLN A 39 9.52 15.04 -10.31
C GLN A 39 9.86 13.69 -10.96
N ARG A 40 8.86 12.90 -11.39
CA ARG A 40 9.09 11.62 -12.07
C ARG A 40 9.78 11.75 -13.41
N VAL A 41 9.39 12.76 -14.21
CA VAL A 41 10.00 13.03 -15.51
C VAL A 41 11.48 13.39 -15.34
N LEU A 42 11.77 14.30 -14.40
CA LEU A 42 13.15 14.73 -14.11
C LEU A 42 14.00 13.62 -13.50
N LEU A 43 13.42 12.78 -12.64
CA LEU A 43 14.11 11.62 -12.07
C LEU A 43 14.57 10.64 -13.17
N LYS A 44 13.73 10.42 -14.18
CA LYS A 44 14.05 9.61 -15.36
C LYS A 44 15.09 10.28 -16.27
N SER A 45 14.92 11.57 -16.58
CA SER A 45 15.84 12.27 -17.49
C SER A 45 17.26 12.40 -16.91
N LEU A 46 17.35 12.66 -15.61
CA LEU A 46 18.61 12.87 -14.91
C LEU A 46 19.30 11.58 -14.44
N GLN A 47 18.66 10.42 -14.62
CA GLN A 47 19.15 9.12 -14.12
C GLN A 47 19.62 9.18 -12.65
N LYS A 48 18.79 9.79 -11.80
CA LYS A 48 19.11 9.97 -10.37
C LYS A 48 19.16 8.63 -9.64
N ASP A 49 19.94 8.57 -8.56
CA ASP A 49 19.92 7.44 -7.65
C ASP A 49 18.52 7.31 -7.02
N LEU A 50 17.98 6.12 -7.16
CA LEU A 50 16.62 5.77 -6.79
C LEU A 50 16.54 5.42 -5.32
N HIS A 51 17.64 4.94 -4.73
CA HIS A 51 17.73 4.73 -3.29
C HIS A 51 17.69 6.06 -2.55
N GLU A 52 18.34 7.10 -3.06
CA GLU A 52 18.23 8.46 -2.53
C GLU A 52 16.78 8.98 -2.58
N GLU A 53 16.06 8.74 -3.68
CA GLU A 53 14.66 9.15 -3.79
C GLU A 53 13.75 8.35 -2.84
N MET A 54 13.98 7.05 -2.68
CA MET A 54 13.25 6.23 -1.71
C MET A 54 13.47 6.69 -0.26
N ASN A 55 14.70 7.07 0.09
CA ASN A 55 15.04 7.63 1.39
C ASN A 55 14.35 8.99 1.59
N TYR A 56 14.37 9.86 0.57
CA TYR A 56 13.68 11.14 0.60
C TYR A 56 12.16 10.96 0.83
N ILE A 57 11.51 10.06 0.09
CA ILE A 57 10.07 9.82 0.25
C ILE A 57 9.76 9.29 1.65
N THR A 58 10.58 8.39 2.17
CA THR A 58 10.43 7.82 3.51
C THR A 58 10.50 8.91 4.57
N ALA A 59 11.50 9.80 4.48
CA ALA A 59 11.65 10.93 5.39
C ALA A 59 10.43 11.85 5.39
N ILE A 60 9.91 12.22 4.21
CA ILE A 60 8.73 13.08 4.12
C ILE A 60 7.47 12.41 4.69
N ILE A 61 7.30 11.09 4.48
CA ILE A 61 6.18 10.33 5.04
C ILE A 61 6.27 10.29 6.58
N GLU A 62 7.47 10.12 7.14
CA GLU A 62 7.70 10.13 8.59
C GLU A 62 7.47 11.51 9.21
N GLU A 63 7.80 12.60 8.50
CA GLU A 63 7.58 13.97 8.97
C GLU A 63 6.11 14.40 8.95
N GLN A 64 5.29 13.89 8.02
CA GLN A 64 3.88 14.29 7.87
C GLN A 64 2.88 13.12 7.79
N PRO A 65 2.79 12.25 8.81
CA PRO A 65 2.00 11.00 8.74
C PRO A 65 0.48 11.19 8.69
N LYS A 66 -0.05 12.38 9.02
CA LYS A 66 -1.50 12.62 9.25
C LYS A 66 -2.19 13.50 8.20
N ARG A 67 -1.54 13.83 7.07
CA ARG A 67 -2.16 14.65 6.02
C ARG A 67 -2.59 13.79 4.82
N TYR A 68 -3.74 14.09 4.23
CA TYR A 68 -4.27 13.48 3.01
C TYR A 68 -3.24 13.47 1.84
N GLN A 69 -2.30 14.41 1.89
CA GLN A 69 -1.15 14.55 0.99
C GLN A 69 -0.24 13.30 0.93
N VAL A 70 -0.21 12.46 1.98
CA VAL A 70 0.53 11.19 2.02
C VAL A 70 0.13 10.25 0.87
N TRP A 71 -1.09 10.38 0.34
CA TRP A 71 -1.51 9.60 -0.83
C TRP A 71 -0.59 9.79 -2.03
N HIS A 72 -0.22 11.03 -2.38
CA HIS A 72 0.65 11.27 -3.53
C HIS A 72 2.09 10.80 -3.28
N HIS A 73 2.62 10.97 -2.06
CA HIS A 73 3.91 10.41 -1.65
C HIS A 73 3.93 8.88 -1.82
N ARG A 74 2.84 8.24 -1.40
CA ARG A 74 2.70 6.80 -1.48
C ARG A 74 2.59 6.32 -2.93
N GLN A 75 1.77 6.98 -3.75
CA GLN A 75 1.69 6.65 -5.17
C GLN A 75 3.05 6.81 -5.86
N HIS A 76 3.83 7.83 -5.48
CA HIS A 76 5.18 8.03 -5.99
C HIS A 76 6.13 6.92 -5.52
N ARG A 77 6.09 6.54 -4.24
CA ARG A 77 6.88 5.41 -3.69
C ARG A 77 6.57 4.10 -4.42
N GLN A 78 5.29 3.77 -4.55
CA GLN A 78 4.83 2.57 -5.25
C GLN A 78 5.30 2.56 -6.72
N TRP A 79 5.24 3.72 -7.39
CA TRP A 79 5.74 3.88 -8.74
C TRP A 79 7.26 3.67 -8.82
N VAL A 80 8.05 4.26 -7.92
CA VAL A 80 9.52 4.04 -7.88
C VAL A 80 9.83 2.56 -7.65
N THR A 81 9.16 1.92 -6.69
CA THR A 81 9.32 0.48 -6.41
C THR A 81 9.01 -0.38 -7.65
N GLN A 82 7.92 -0.09 -8.37
CA GLN A 82 7.51 -0.85 -9.56
C GLN A 82 8.42 -0.61 -10.77
N GLU A 83 8.65 0.66 -11.11
CA GLU A 83 9.40 1.06 -12.31
C GLU A 83 10.82 0.52 -12.27
N PHE A 84 11.42 0.52 -11.08
CA PHE A 84 12.82 0.14 -10.88
C PHE A 84 13.02 -1.22 -10.23
N LYS A 85 11.92 -1.97 -10.03
CA LYS A 85 11.91 -3.33 -9.45
C LYS A 85 12.64 -3.43 -8.10
N LEU A 86 12.55 -2.37 -7.28
CA LEU A 86 13.20 -2.29 -5.97
C LEU A 86 12.37 -2.98 -4.89
N TRP A 87 12.11 -4.28 -5.08
CA TRP A 87 11.32 -5.09 -4.15
C TRP A 87 12.13 -5.62 -2.98
N ASP A 88 13.45 -5.71 -3.16
CA ASP A 88 14.38 -6.19 -2.14
C ASP A 88 14.33 -5.27 -0.91
N ASN A 89 14.26 -5.87 0.28
CA ASN A 89 14.18 -5.19 1.57
C ASN A 89 12.89 -4.38 1.85
N GLU A 90 11.97 -4.24 0.90
CA GLU A 90 10.73 -3.48 1.12
C GLU A 90 9.85 -4.09 2.23
N LEU A 91 9.73 -5.42 2.29
CA LEU A 91 9.02 -6.09 3.38
C LEU A 91 9.69 -5.89 4.74
N GLN A 92 11.04 -5.91 4.78
CA GLN A 92 11.79 -5.66 6.01
C GLN A 92 11.59 -4.22 6.49
N ASN A 93 11.60 -3.25 5.57
CA ASN A 93 11.31 -1.85 5.86
C ASN A 93 9.88 -1.67 6.40
N VAL A 94 8.90 -2.32 5.76
CA VAL A 94 7.52 -2.34 6.24
C VAL A 94 7.41 -2.92 7.64
N ASP A 95 8.09 -4.04 7.92
CA ASP A 95 8.08 -4.66 9.24
C ASP A 95 8.72 -3.75 10.31
N GLN A 96 9.80 -3.03 9.97
CA GLN A 96 10.38 -2.03 10.86
C GLN A 96 9.42 -0.87 11.15
N LEU A 97 8.71 -0.37 10.13
CA LEU A 97 7.74 0.69 10.29
C LEU A 97 6.51 0.25 11.11
N LEU A 98 6.05 -1.00 10.94
CA LEU A 98 4.98 -1.57 11.77
C LEU A 98 5.41 -1.82 13.21
N LYS A 99 6.68 -2.15 13.47
CA LYS A 99 7.22 -2.22 14.82
C LYS A 99 7.21 -0.86 15.51
N LYS A 100 7.45 0.23 14.77
CA LYS A 100 7.34 1.61 15.30
C LYS A 100 5.88 2.01 15.54
N ASP A 101 4.99 1.74 14.58
CA ASP A 101 3.56 2.02 14.69
C ASP A 101 2.70 0.98 13.95
N VAL A 102 2.15 0.05 14.72
CA VAL A 102 1.28 -1.02 14.21
C VAL A 102 -0.07 -0.49 13.72
N ARG A 103 -0.48 0.73 14.08
CA ARG A 103 -1.76 1.32 13.66
C ARG A 103 -1.63 2.12 12.36
N ASN A 104 -0.43 2.22 11.78
CA ASN A 104 -0.19 2.98 10.56
C ASN A 104 -0.79 2.31 9.31
N ASN A 105 -1.99 2.75 8.91
CA ASN A 105 -2.71 2.23 7.75
C ASN A 105 -1.93 2.36 6.42
N SER A 106 -1.11 3.41 6.27
CA SER A 106 -0.31 3.62 5.06
C SER A 106 0.75 2.53 4.89
N VAL A 107 1.37 2.12 6.00
CA VAL A 107 2.36 1.03 6.05
C VAL A 107 1.70 -0.31 5.79
N TRP A 108 0.52 -0.58 6.37
CA TRP A 108 -0.24 -1.80 6.09
C TRP A 108 -0.61 -1.96 4.61
N ASN A 109 -1.06 -0.90 3.95
CA ASN A 109 -1.34 -1.03 2.51
C ASN A 109 -0.07 -1.00 1.65
N GLN A 110 1.05 -0.44 2.10
CA GLN A 110 2.34 -0.72 1.46
C GLN A 110 2.68 -2.22 1.54
N ARG A 111 2.49 -2.86 2.71
CA ARG A 111 2.66 -4.31 2.87
C ARG A 111 1.83 -5.07 1.85
N TYR A 112 0.55 -4.72 1.74
CA TYR A 112 -0.36 -5.34 0.77
C TYR A 112 0.13 -5.19 -0.65
N PHE A 113 0.55 -3.98 -1.03
CA PHE A 113 1.07 -3.69 -2.36
C PHE A 113 2.32 -4.53 -2.68
N VAL A 114 3.28 -4.59 -1.77
CA VAL A 114 4.52 -5.36 -1.96
C VAL A 114 4.22 -6.85 -2.09
N ILE A 115 3.43 -7.43 -1.18
CA ILE A 115 3.07 -8.86 -1.23
C ILE A 115 2.34 -9.19 -2.53
N SER A 116 1.34 -8.38 -2.92
CA SER A 116 0.54 -8.62 -4.12
C SER A 116 1.35 -8.60 -5.42
N ASN A 117 2.46 -7.85 -5.46
CA ASN A 117 3.31 -7.72 -6.65
C ASN A 117 4.56 -8.64 -6.61
N THR A 118 4.79 -9.38 -5.53
CA THR A 118 5.99 -10.23 -5.36
C THR A 118 5.63 -11.70 -5.18
N THR A 119 5.30 -12.11 -3.96
CA THR A 119 5.02 -13.52 -3.60
C THR A 119 3.56 -13.90 -3.86
N GLY A 120 2.65 -12.91 -3.92
CA GLY A 120 1.22 -13.13 -3.83
C GLY A 120 0.81 -13.61 -2.43
N TYR A 121 -0.50 -13.78 -2.23
CA TYR A 121 -1.09 -14.32 -1.00
C TYR A 121 -1.34 -15.84 -1.08
N ASN A 122 -0.80 -16.52 -2.10
CA ASN A 122 -1.09 -17.92 -2.40
C ASN A 122 -0.29 -18.90 -1.54
N ASP A 123 -0.03 -18.56 -0.29
CA ASP A 123 0.63 -19.49 0.62
C ASP A 123 -0.35 -20.61 0.99
N ARG A 124 -0.19 -21.76 0.33
CA ARG A 124 -1.00 -22.97 0.50
C ARG A 124 -0.97 -23.49 1.95
N ALA A 125 -0.01 -23.02 2.76
CA ALA A 125 0.10 -23.35 4.17
C ALA A 125 -0.97 -22.68 5.07
N LEU A 126 -1.65 -21.62 4.61
CA LEU A 126 -2.78 -20.99 5.30
C LEU A 126 -4.14 -21.60 4.92
N LEU A 127 -4.18 -22.44 3.88
CA LEU A 127 -5.37 -23.17 3.46
C LEU A 127 -5.50 -24.43 4.31
N GLU A 128 -5.83 -24.27 5.59
CA GLU A 128 -6.53 -25.33 6.32
C GLU A 128 -7.86 -25.65 5.59
N ARG A 129 -8.48 -26.81 5.86
CA ARG A 129 -9.72 -27.21 5.17
C ARG A 129 -10.76 -26.09 5.26
N GLU A 130 -11.51 -25.85 4.19
CA GLU A 130 -12.48 -24.74 4.10
C GLU A 130 -13.46 -24.70 5.29
N GLU A 131 -13.82 -25.88 5.81
CA GLU A 131 -14.67 -26.05 6.99
C GLU A 131 -14.01 -25.55 8.29
N ASP A 132 -12.71 -25.79 8.46
CA ASP A 132 -11.92 -25.32 9.62
C ASP A 132 -11.80 -23.77 9.59
N ILE A 133 -11.70 -23.19 8.40
CA ILE A 133 -11.65 -21.73 8.19
C ILE A 133 -13.01 -21.08 8.47
N LEU A 134 -14.11 -21.69 7.99
CA LEU A 134 -15.46 -21.18 8.22
C LEU A 134 -15.77 -21.14 9.72
N ASN A 135 -15.48 -22.22 10.44
CA ASN A 135 -15.72 -22.30 11.88
C ASN A 135 -14.93 -21.24 12.66
N LYS A 136 -13.64 -21.05 12.33
CA LYS A 136 -12.81 -19.97 12.91
C LYS A 136 -13.37 -18.57 12.61
N ALA A 137 -13.82 -18.33 11.38
CA ALA A 137 -14.39 -17.05 11.00
C ALA A 137 -15.68 -16.73 11.77
N LEU A 138 -16.54 -17.73 11.99
CA LEU A 138 -17.77 -17.61 12.77
C LEU A 138 -17.48 -17.37 14.26
N GLU A 139 -16.53 -18.10 14.84
CA GLU A 139 -16.09 -17.90 16.23
C GLU A 139 -15.57 -16.47 16.43
N LEU A 140 -14.75 -15.96 15.51
CA LEU A 140 -14.26 -14.59 15.55
C LEU A 140 -15.40 -13.57 15.46
N CYS A 141 -16.38 -13.78 14.57
CA CYS A 141 -17.55 -12.90 14.48
C CYS A 141 -18.34 -12.84 15.79
N GLU A 142 -18.49 -13.97 16.49
CA GLU A 142 -19.17 -14.04 17.78
C GLU A 142 -18.38 -13.32 18.89
N ILE A 143 -17.06 -13.55 18.98
CA ILE A 143 -16.18 -12.86 19.94
C ILE A 143 -16.20 -11.34 19.70
N LEU A 144 -16.17 -10.91 18.44
CA LEU A 144 -16.26 -9.50 18.07
C LEU A 144 -17.61 -8.90 18.46
N ALA A 145 -18.71 -9.62 18.21
CA ALA A 145 -20.05 -9.13 18.54
C ALA A 145 -20.30 -9.04 20.05
N LYS A 146 -19.74 -9.97 20.84
CA LYS A 146 -20.02 -10.09 22.28
C LYS A 146 -19.04 -9.32 23.17
N GLU A 147 -17.77 -9.28 22.80
CA GLU A 147 -16.72 -8.82 23.71
C GLU A 147 -15.83 -7.72 23.12
N LYS A 148 -15.31 -7.92 21.91
CA LYS A 148 -14.21 -7.09 21.40
C LYS A 148 -14.67 -5.85 20.64
N ASP A 149 -15.85 -5.88 20.03
CA ASP A 149 -16.37 -4.82 19.17
C ASP A 149 -17.91 -4.73 19.22
N THR A 150 -18.42 -4.66 20.45
CA THR A 150 -19.85 -4.66 20.76
C THR A 150 -20.62 -3.50 20.11
N ARG A 151 -19.94 -2.40 19.75
CA ARG A 151 -20.52 -1.29 18.98
C ARG A 151 -20.96 -1.72 17.58
N ARG A 152 -20.31 -2.72 16.98
CA ARG A 152 -20.64 -3.27 15.65
C ARG A 152 -21.25 -4.66 15.74
N LYS A 153 -21.87 -5.01 16.88
CA LYS A 153 -22.43 -6.36 17.11
C LYS A 153 -23.39 -6.83 16.02
N GLU A 154 -24.28 -5.97 15.53
CA GLU A 154 -25.25 -6.34 14.49
C GLU A 154 -24.58 -6.56 13.13
N TYR A 155 -23.52 -5.81 12.84
CA TYR A 155 -22.69 -6.01 11.66
C TYR A 155 -21.98 -7.37 11.73
N TRP A 156 -21.31 -7.69 12.84
CA TRP A 156 -20.61 -8.99 12.98
C TRP A 156 -21.56 -10.19 12.94
N ARG A 157 -22.76 -10.08 13.54
CA ARG A 157 -23.82 -11.10 13.41
C ARG A 157 -24.32 -11.26 11.98
N TYR A 158 -24.45 -10.15 11.24
CA TYR A 158 -24.82 -10.20 9.82
C TYR A 158 -23.73 -10.87 8.98
N ILE A 159 -22.46 -10.54 9.21
CA ILE A 159 -21.33 -11.17 8.51
C ILE A 159 -21.29 -12.68 8.79
N GLY A 160 -21.41 -13.10 10.05
CA GLY A 160 -21.43 -14.53 10.41
C GLY A 160 -22.54 -15.31 9.70
N ARG A 161 -23.79 -14.82 9.75
CA ARG A 161 -24.91 -15.44 9.01
C ARG A 161 -24.67 -15.50 7.51
N SER A 162 -24.09 -14.44 6.94
CA SER A 162 -23.80 -14.36 5.50
C SER A 162 -22.72 -15.35 5.07
N LEU A 163 -21.69 -15.56 5.91
CA LEU A 163 -20.64 -16.56 5.68
C LEU A 163 -21.21 -17.98 5.76
N GLN A 164 -21.99 -18.28 6.80
CA GLN A 164 -22.65 -19.57 6.96
C GLN A 164 -23.53 -19.89 5.75
N SER A 165 -24.37 -18.96 5.31
CA SER A 165 -25.30 -19.16 4.19
C SER A 165 -24.61 -19.39 2.85
N LYS A 166 -23.42 -18.85 2.64
CA LYS A 166 -22.70 -18.98 1.36
C LYS A 166 -21.84 -20.24 1.28
N HIS A 167 -21.36 -20.73 2.42
CA HIS A 167 -20.40 -21.86 2.47
C HIS A 167 -20.99 -23.15 3.05
N SER A 168 -22.19 -23.11 3.64
CA SER A 168 -22.94 -24.31 3.99
C SER A 168 -23.75 -24.75 2.77
N THR A 169 -23.10 -25.40 1.80
CA THR A 169 -23.83 -26.17 0.79
C THR A 169 -24.03 -27.60 1.29
N GLU A 170 -25.32 -27.99 1.36
CA GLU A 170 -25.92 -29.31 1.60
C GLU A 170 -26.23 -29.77 3.04
N SER A 171 -27.52 -29.64 3.40
CA SER A 171 -28.30 -30.75 3.96
C SER A 171 -29.79 -30.60 3.60
N ASP A 172 -30.12 -30.57 2.31
CA ASP A 172 -31.50 -30.86 1.91
C ASP A 172 -31.62 -32.39 1.80
N PRO A 173 -32.36 -33.07 2.70
CA PRO A 173 -32.59 -34.51 2.55
C PRO A 173 -33.43 -34.76 1.30
N PRO A 174 -33.23 -35.88 0.58
CA PRO A 174 -34.04 -36.21 -0.58
C PRO A 174 -35.49 -36.36 -0.12
N THR A 175 -36.37 -35.50 -0.63
CA THR A 175 -37.81 -35.61 -0.45
C THR A 175 -38.26 -36.95 -1.03
N ASN A 176 -38.43 -37.92 -0.13
CA ASN A 176 -38.93 -39.24 -0.43
C ASN A 176 -40.42 -39.10 -0.76
N VAL A 177 -40.75 -38.98 -2.05
CA VAL A 177 -42.11 -39.13 -2.55
C VAL A 177 -42.40 -40.63 -2.57
N GLN A 178 -42.94 -41.15 -1.46
CA GLN A 178 -43.55 -42.48 -1.43
C GLN A 178 -45.05 -42.36 -1.76
N GLN A 179 -45.38 -42.99 -2.90
CA GLN A 179 -46.62 -43.65 -3.32
C GLN A 179 -47.98 -43.05 -2.96
#